data_AF-A0A9E2V033-F1
#
_entry.id   AF-A0A9E2V033-F1
#
_cell.length_a   1.000
_cell.length_b   1.000
_cell.length_c   1.000
_cell.angle_alpha   90.00
_cell.angle_beta   90.00
_cell.angle_gamma   90.00
#
_symmetry.space_group_name_H-M   'P 1'
#
loop_
_entity.id
_entity.type
_entity.pdbx_description
1 polymer ?
#
loop_
_entity_poly.entity_id
_entity_poly.type
_entity_poly.pdbx_seq_one_letter_code
_entity_poly.pdbx_strand_id
1 'polypeptide(L)'
;MEKLGQGWRRVRPYLLGFLVVLAVAGAILALYYVPKMQVPVCPPGQDGLPPKICFDIENEARKTLAYILGGLLAIIGITLAHRRIRALERQVQIGQEQLQVAQEGQITERFTRAIEQLGSDKMEIRLGGIYALERIANDSDKDYWPIMETLTAYVRERAPWREPPLETPEEAAGEETTTPAASPTPAPVAPKPATDIQAILTVLGRRKYHYGQGEAMRLDL
;
A
#
# COMPACT_ATOMS: atom_id res chain seq x y z
N MET A 1 -21.39 -34.12 17.23
CA MET A 1 -20.37 -34.85 16.43
C MET A 1 -19.37 -33.94 15.71
N GLU A 2 -19.64 -32.64 15.50
CA GLU A 2 -18.76 -31.73 14.73
C GLU A 2 -17.43 -31.32 15.40
N LYS A 3 -17.33 -31.33 16.73
CA LYS A 3 -16.12 -30.85 17.44
C LYS A 3 -14.92 -31.82 17.38
N LEU A 4 -15.13 -33.09 17.05
CA LEU A 4 -14.04 -34.08 16.95
C LEU A 4 -13.26 -34.01 15.63
N GLY A 5 -13.89 -33.53 14.54
CA GLY A 5 -13.24 -33.41 13.23
C GLY A 5 -12.24 -32.26 13.12
N GLN A 6 -12.44 -31.19 13.90
CA GLN A 6 -11.63 -29.96 13.83
C GLN A 6 -10.26 -30.15 14.52
N GLY A 7 -10.20 -30.92 15.61
CA GLY A 7 -8.96 -31.30 16.27
C GLY A 7 -8.08 -32.17 15.38
N TRP A 8 -8.67 -33.15 14.68
CA TRP A 8 -7.94 -34.06 13.80
C TRP A 8 -7.25 -33.34 12.64
N ARG A 9 -7.90 -32.34 12.03
CA ARG A 9 -7.27 -31.52 10.96
C ARG A 9 -6.03 -30.74 11.45
N ARG A 10 -6.00 -30.32 12.71
CA ARG A 10 -4.89 -29.54 13.29
C ARG A 10 -3.70 -30.43 13.68
N VAL A 11 -3.94 -31.67 14.11
CA VAL A 11 -2.89 -32.64 14.49
C VAL A 11 -2.39 -33.50 13.32
N ARG A 12 -3.20 -33.66 12.27
CA ARG A 12 -2.85 -34.43 11.06
C ARG A 12 -1.49 -34.08 10.44
N PRO A 13 -1.06 -32.81 10.28
CA PRO A 13 0.26 -32.52 9.73
C PRO A 13 1.42 -32.95 10.66
N TYR A 14 1.24 -32.86 11.98
CA TYR A 14 2.25 -33.28 12.96
C TYR A 14 2.35 -34.81 13.05
N LEU A 15 1.22 -35.52 12.99
CA LEU A 15 1.19 -36.98 12.92
C LEU A 15 1.85 -37.51 11.64
N LEU A 16 1.62 -36.85 10.50
CA LEU A 16 2.25 -37.20 9.23
C LEU A 16 3.77 -36.97 9.28
N GLY A 17 4.22 -35.85 9.88
CA GLY A 17 5.64 -35.58 10.11
C GLY A 17 6.30 -36.63 11.03
N PHE A 18 5.62 -37.00 12.12
CA PHE A 18 6.09 -38.01 13.06
C PHE A 18 6.20 -39.41 12.41
N LEU A 19 5.21 -39.82 11.61
CA LEU A 19 5.27 -41.07 10.85
C LEU A 19 6.43 -41.10 9.86
N VAL A 20 6.72 -39.98 9.20
CA VAL A 20 7.86 -39.85 8.30
C VAL A 20 9.19 -39.98 9.05
N VAL A 21 9.33 -39.34 10.20
CA VAL A 21 10.54 -39.47 11.05
C VAL A 21 10.73 -40.92 11.50
N LEU A 22 9.66 -41.60 11.92
CA LEU A 22 9.71 -43.02 12.28
C LEU A 22 10.09 -43.91 11.10
N ALA A 23 9.57 -43.64 9.91
CA ALA A 23 9.91 -44.40 8.71
C ALA A 23 11.40 -44.23 8.32
N VAL A 24 11.93 -43.01 8.41
CA VAL A 24 13.35 -42.72 8.16
C VAL A 24 14.24 -43.39 9.22
N ALA A 25 13.89 -43.27 10.49
CA ALA A 25 14.62 -43.92 11.58
C ALA A 25 14.60 -45.45 11.43
N GLY A 26 13.46 -46.02 11.06
CA GLY A 26 13.30 -47.45 10.78
C GLY A 26 14.16 -47.93 9.60
N ALA A 27 14.23 -47.14 8.52
CA ALA A 27 15.08 -47.46 7.37
C ALA A 27 16.58 -47.40 7.71
N ILE A 28 17.01 -46.42 8.52
CA ILE A 28 18.38 -46.34 9.03
C ILE A 28 18.70 -47.54 9.94
N LEU A 29 17.76 -47.92 10.82
CA LEU A 29 17.92 -49.06 11.72
C LEU A 29 17.99 -50.38 10.93
N ALA A 30 17.17 -50.53 9.88
CA ALA A 30 17.20 -51.69 8.97
C ALA A 30 18.53 -51.76 8.20
N LEU A 31 19.05 -50.64 7.71
CA LEU A 31 20.38 -50.56 7.09
C LEU A 31 21.49 -51.04 8.03
N TYR A 32 21.35 -50.83 9.34
CA TYR A 32 22.31 -51.28 10.34
C TYR A 32 22.13 -52.74 10.77
N TYR A 33 20.89 -53.22 10.91
CA TYR A 33 20.59 -54.56 11.44
C TYR A 33 20.44 -55.66 10.38
N VAL A 34 19.94 -55.35 9.18
CA VAL A 34 19.77 -56.34 8.09
C VAL A 34 21.08 -57.03 7.72
N PRO A 35 22.23 -56.34 7.61
CA PRO A 35 23.51 -57.00 7.34
C PRO A 35 23.88 -58.01 8.43
N LYS A 36 23.62 -57.68 9.71
CA LYS A 36 23.90 -58.58 10.84
C LYS A 36 22.99 -59.80 10.89
N MET A 37 21.75 -59.68 10.39
CA MET A 37 20.76 -60.76 10.37
C MET A 37 20.92 -61.72 9.18
N GLN A 38 21.68 -61.35 8.14
CA GLN A 38 21.95 -62.19 6.96
C GLN A 38 23.24 -63.04 7.09
N VAL A 39 24.07 -62.76 8.10
CA VAL A 39 25.29 -63.54 8.42
C VAL A 39 25.05 -65.04 8.67
N PRO A 40 23.92 -65.54 9.23
CA PRO A 40 23.71 -66.98 9.38
C PRO A 40 23.37 -67.75 8.08
N VAL A 41 23.31 -67.10 6.90
CA VAL A 41 22.95 -67.72 5.61
C VAL A 41 24.16 -67.98 4.69
N CYS A 42 25.40 -67.65 5.09
CA CYS A 42 26.60 -68.19 4.40
C CYS A 42 27.08 -69.43 5.19
N PRO A 43 26.73 -70.68 4.80
CA PRO A 43 27.22 -71.88 5.48
C PRO A 43 28.75 -71.94 5.40
N PRO A 44 29.47 -72.27 6.49
CA PRO A 44 30.90 -72.43 6.43
C PRO A 44 31.25 -73.69 5.63
N GLY A 45 31.78 -73.49 4.42
CA GLY A 45 32.65 -74.45 3.76
C GLY A 45 31.99 -75.73 3.24
N GLN A 46 31.13 -75.60 2.23
CA GLN A 46 31.01 -76.66 1.22
C GLN A 46 30.95 -76.01 -0.18
N ASP A 47 32.00 -76.32 -0.95
CA ASP A 47 32.14 -76.14 -2.40
C ASP A 47 32.32 -74.70 -2.94
N GLY A 48 33.58 -74.28 -3.07
CA GLY A 48 34.05 -73.44 -4.20
C GLY A 48 33.49 -72.03 -4.42
N LEU A 49 32.60 -71.49 -3.57
CA LEU A 49 32.02 -70.18 -3.80
C LEU A 49 33.00 -69.04 -3.46
N PRO A 50 33.30 -68.12 -4.40
CA PRO A 50 34.20 -67.00 -4.13
C PRO A 50 33.56 -66.05 -3.10
N PRO A 51 34.33 -65.57 -2.09
CA PRO A 51 33.87 -64.64 -1.05
C PRO A 51 33.21 -63.34 -1.56
N LYS A 52 33.35 -63.06 -2.86
CA LYS A 52 32.76 -61.91 -3.56
C LYS A 52 31.22 -61.95 -3.59
N ILE A 53 30.61 -63.14 -3.69
CA ILE A 53 29.15 -63.25 -3.89
C ILE A 53 28.37 -62.81 -2.64
N CYS A 54 28.78 -63.20 -1.42
CA CYS A 54 28.14 -62.72 -0.19
C CYS A 54 28.33 -61.18 -0.03
N PHE A 55 29.47 -60.61 -0.47
CA PHE A 55 29.74 -59.17 -0.39
C PHE A 55 28.92 -58.33 -1.39
N ASP A 56 28.73 -58.83 -2.62
CA ASP A 56 27.99 -58.13 -3.67
C ASP A 56 26.50 -57.99 -3.32
N ILE A 57 25.89 -59.02 -2.73
CA ILE A 57 24.49 -59.00 -2.27
C ILE A 57 24.27 -57.97 -1.16
N GLU A 58 25.20 -57.88 -0.19
CA GLU A 58 25.12 -56.86 0.87
C GLU A 58 25.21 -55.44 0.31
N ASN A 59 26.13 -55.23 -0.65
CA ASN A 59 26.35 -53.92 -1.23
C ASN A 59 25.15 -53.48 -2.09
N GLU A 60 24.56 -54.39 -2.84
CA GLU A 60 23.39 -54.13 -3.67
C GLU A 60 22.13 -53.86 -2.83
N ALA A 61 21.99 -54.55 -1.69
CA ALA A 61 20.96 -54.24 -0.68
C ALA A 61 21.15 -52.84 -0.07
N ARG A 62 22.38 -52.46 0.29
CA ARG A 62 22.69 -51.11 0.82
C ARG A 62 22.39 -50.01 -0.19
N LYS A 63 22.75 -50.21 -1.47
CA LYS A 63 22.44 -49.25 -2.56
C LYS A 63 20.94 -49.08 -2.75
N THR A 64 20.20 -50.18 -2.80
CA THR A 64 18.74 -50.15 -2.96
C THR A 64 18.06 -49.41 -1.81
N LEU A 65 18.49 -49.68 -0.57
CA LEU A 65 18.00 -48.97 0.61
C LEU A 65 18.38 -47.48 0.61
N ALA A 66 19.59 -47.13 0.17
CA ALA A 66 20.02 -45.73 0.04
C ALA A 66 19.17 -44.96 -0.98
N TYR A 67 18.83 -45.57 -2.12
CA TYR A 67 17.95 -44.97 -3.12
C TYR A 67 16.52 -44.77 -2.61
N ILE A 68 15.97 -45.75 -1.88
CA ILE A 68 14.63 -45.63 -1.27
C ILE A 68 14.60 -44.48 -0.26
N LEU A 69 15.63 -44.39 0.61
CA LEU A 69 15.75 -43.31 1.60
C LEU A 69 15.89 -41.94 0.92
N GLY A 70 16.74 -41.84 -0.11
CA GLY A 70 16.95 -40.62 -0.87
C GLY A 70 15.68 -40.16 -1.59
N GLY A 71 14.93 -41.08 -2.21
CA GLY A 71 13.65 -40.79 -2.85
C GLY A 71 12.61 -40.27 -1.86
N LEU A 72 12.53 -40.86 -0.66
CA LEU A 72 11.60 -40.43 0.38
C LEU A 72 11.91 -39.01 0.87
N LEU A 73 13.19 -38.70 1.11
CA LEU A 73 13.64 -37.35 1.49
C LEU A 73 13.35 -36.31 0.40
N ALA A 74 13.56 -36.66 -0.88
CA ALA A 74 13.24 -35.77 -2.00
C ALA A 74 11.74 -35.45 -2.07
N ILE A 75 10.87 -36.46 -1.94
CA ILE A 75 9.41 -36.27 -1.94
C ILE A 75 8.96 -35.37 -0.79
N ILE A 76 9.54 -35.54 0.40
CA ILE A 76 9.26 -34.69 1.57
C ILE A 76 9.69 -33.25 1.29
N GLY A 77 10.90 -33.05 0.77
CA GLY A 77 11.43 -31.74 0.39
C GLY A 77 10.51 -31.02 -0.60
N ILE A 78 10.10 -31.71 -1.67
CA ILE A 78 9.15 -31.20 -2.68
C ILE A 78 7.81 -30.84 -2.04
N THR A 79 7.28 -31.68 -1.15
CA THR A 79 5.98 -31.44 -0.51
C THR A 79 6.03 -30.21 0.40
N LEU A 80 7.10 -30.05 1.17
CA LEU A 80 7.31 -28.88 2.01
C LEU A 80 7.53 -27.61 1.18
N ALA A 81 8.33 -27.68 0.10
CA ALA A 81 8.53 -26.59 -0.84
C ALA A 81 7.20 -26.15 -1.46
N HIS A 82 6.38 -27.10 -1.92
CA HIS A 82 5.06 -26.82 -2.50
C HIS A 82 4.10 -26.18 -1.49
N ARG A 83 4.13 -26.63 -0.22
CA ARG A 83 3.35 -25.98 0.86
C ARG A 83 3.83 -24.56 1.16
N ARG A 84 5.15 -24.31 1.11
CA ARG A 84 5.74 -22.98 1.33
C ARG A 84 5.42 -22.02 0.19
N ILE A 85 5.53 -22.46 -1.06
CA ILE A 85 5.22 -21.65 -2.24
C ILE A 85 3.75 -21.19 -2.20
N ARG A 86 2.81 -22.10 -1.90
CA ARG A 86 1.39 -21.75 -1.74
C ARG A 86 1.09 -20.80 -0.58
N ALA A 87 1.92 -20.80 0.47
CA ALA A 87 1.78 -19.85 1.58
C ALA A 87 2.34 -18.47 1.22
N LEU A 88 3.39 -18.43 0.40
CA LEU A 88 4.05 -17.22 -0.07
C LEU A 88 3.15 -16.45 -1.04
N GLU A 89 2.45 -17.14 -1.93
CA GLU A 89 1.48 -16.55 -2.87
C GLU A 89 0.42 -15.68 -2.14
N ARG A 90 -0.05 -16.13 -0.97
CA ARG A 90 -1.03 -15.38 -0.17
C ARG A 90 -0.44 -14.10 0.46
N GLN A 91 0.85 -14.11 0.81
CA GLN A 91 1.49 -12.93 1.39
C GLN A 91 1.69 -11.82 0.37
N VAL A 92 1.99 -12.18 -0.89
CA VAL A 92 2.17 -11.19 -1.96
C VAL A 92 0.87 -10.45 -2.27
N GLN A 93 -0.28 -11.15 -2.27
CA GLN A 93 -1.58 -10.53 -2.51
C GLN A 93 -1.98 -9.53 -1.41
N ILE A 94 -1.82 -9.93 -0.14
CA ILE A 94 -2.11 -9.05 1.01
C ILE A 94 -1.19 -7.82 1.00
N GLY A 95 0.07 -7.98 0.59
CA GLY A 95 1.01 -6.87 0.47
C GLY A 95 0.59 -5.82 -0.56
N GLN A 96 -0.03 -6.22 -1.68
CA GLN A 96 -0.50 -5.29 -2.71
C GLN A 96 -1.76 -4.53 -2.28
N GLU A 97 -2.73 -5.21 -1.67
CA GLU A 97 -3.94 -4.56 -1.13
C GLU A 97 -3.59 -3.58 0.00
N GLN A 98 -2.63 -3.94 0.87
CA GLN A 98 -2.13 -3.03 1.90
C GLN A 98 -1.46 -1.78 1.33
N LEU A 99 -0.75 -1.90 0.20
CA LEU A 99 -0.15 -0.75 -0.45
C LEU A 99 -1.20 0.21 -1.01
N GLN A 100 -2.28 -0.30 -1.62
CA GLN A 100 -3.36 0.55 -2.13
C GLN A 100 -4.12 1.25 -0.99
N VAL A 101 -4.50 0.51 0.07
CA VAL A 101 -5.18 1.09 1.23
C VAL A 101 -4.30 2.10 1.96
N ALA A 102 -2.99 1.84 2.07
CA ALA A 102 -2.05 2.80 2.66
C ALA A 102 -1.89 4.07 1.81
N GLN A 103 -1.89 3.94 0.47
CA GLN A 103 -1.81 5.09 -0.44
C GLN A 103 -3.06 5.98 -0.34
N GLU A 104 -4.26 5.38 -0.36
CA GLU A 104 -5.51 6.14 -0.22
C GLU A 104 -5.61 6.83 1.15
N GLY A 105 -5.26 6.12 2.24
CA GLY A 105 -5.23 6.70 3.58
C GLY A 105 -4.26 7.88 3.71
N GLN A 106 -3.11 7.83 3.02
CA GLN A 106 -2.14 8.92 3.04
C GLN A 106 -2.63 10.18 2.32
N ILE A 107 -3.46 10.04 1.27
CA ILE A 107 -4.07 11.21 0.60
C ILE A 107 -5.11 11.84 1.51
N THR A 108 -6.01 11.03 2.10
CA THR A 108 -7.03 11.53 3.03
C THR A 108 -6.41 12.22 4.23
N GLU A 109 -5.36 11.66 4.83
CA GLU A 109 -4.65 12.28 5.96
C GLU A 109 -4.02 13.63 5.57
N ARG A 110 -3.37 13.70 4.39
CA ARG A 110 -2.81 14.96 3.87
C ARG A 110 -3.89 16.00 3.61
N PHE A 111 -5.05 15.59 3.08
CA PHE A 111 -6.19 16.46 2.84
C PHE A 111 -6.76 17.01 4.15
N THR A 112 -7.06 16.15 5.12
CA THR A 112 -7.56 16.55 6.46
C THR A 112 -6.62 17.55 7.11
N ARG A 113 -5.31 17.27 7.11
CA ARG A 113 -4.30 18.17 7.68
C ARG A 113 -4.24 19.52 6.96
N ALA A 114 -4.39 19.55 5.64
CA ALA A 114 -4.39 20.80 4.89
C ALA A 114 -5.64 21.65 5.17
N ILE A 115 -6.80 21.01 5.36
CA ILE A 115 -8.04 21.68 5.79
C ILE A 115 -7.90 22.26 7.20
N GLU A 116 -7.33 21.52 8.15
CA GLU A 116 -7.05 22.04 9.49
C GLU A 116 -6.13 23.26 9.45
N GLN A 117 -5.10 23.23 8.59
CA GLN A 117 -4.20 24.35 8.39
C GLN A 117 -4.91 25.57 7.78
N LEU A 118 -5.82 25.37 6.83
CA LEU A 118 -6.64 26.43 6.23
C LEU A 118 -7.54 27.13 7.26
N GLY A 119 -7.98 26.41 8.29
CA GLY A 119 -8.75 26.95 9.41
C GLY A 119 -7.93 27.71 10.46
N SER A 120 -6.59 27.63 10.43
CA SER A 120 -5.72 28.20 11.47
C SER A 120 -5.79 29.73 11.51
N ASP A 121 -5.74 30.36 12.69
CA ASP A 121 -5.67 31.82 12.81
C ASP A 121 -4.32 32.41 12.34
N LYS A 122 -3.27 31.59 12.27
CA LYS A 122 -1.93 32.00 11.86
C LYS A 122 -1.80 32.02 10.34
N MET A 123 -1.45 33.18 9.78
CA MET A 123 -1.35 33.38 8.33
C MET A 123 -0.36 32.41 7.67
N GLU A 124 0.76 32.13 8.31
CA GLU A 124 1.81 31.24 7.78
C GLU A 124 1.31 29.80 7.65
N ILE A 125 0.53 29.33 8.64
CA ILE A 125 -0.07 28.00 8.63
C ILE A 125 -1.15 27.93 7.57
N ARG A 126 -1.99 28.97 7.47
CA ARG A 126 -3.06 29.06 6.49
C ARG A 126 -2.53 29.00 5.06
N LEU A 127 -1.47 29.75 4.76
CA LEU A 127 -0.80 29.71 3.45
C LEU A 127 -0.23 28.32 3.16
N GLY A 128 0.36 27.67 4.17
CA GLY A 128 0.80 26.27 4.06
C GLY A 128 -0.34 25.33 3.66
N GLY A 129 -1.51 25.47 4.30
CA GLY A 129 -2.71 24.71 3.97
C GLY A 129 -3.20 24.94 2.54
N ILE A 130 -3.25 26.20 2.08
CA ILE A 130 -3.68 26.55 0.70
C ILE A 130 -2.78 25.87 -0.34
N TYR A 131 -1.45 25.97 -0.20
CA TYR A 131 -0.53 25.36 -1.16
C TYR A 131 -0.45 23.83 -1.03
N ALA A 132 -0.69 23.28 0.16
CA ALA A 132 -0.82 21.84 0.34
C ALA A 132 -2.07 21.31 -0.40
N LEU A 133 -3.20 22.01 -0.31
CA LEU A 133 -4.42 21.69 -1.06
C LEU A 133 -4.18 21.76 -2.58
N GLU A 134 -3.52 22.81 -3.08
CA GLU A 134 -3.15 22.91 -4.51
C GLU A 134 -2.34 21.68 -4.95
N ARG A 135 -1.35 21.28 -4.16
CA ARG A 135 -0.53 20.11 -4.48
C ARG A 135 -1.35 18.82 -4.48
N ILE A 136 -2.22 18.61 -3.49
CA ILE A 136 -3.07 17.41 -3.41
C ILE A 136 -4.01 17.35 -4.62
N ALA A 137 -4.60 18.48 -5.02
CA ALA A 137 -5.45 18.55 -6.21
C ALA A 137 -4.69 18.15 -7.49
N ASN A 138 -3.42 18.52 -7.61
CA ASN A 138 -2.58 18.12 -8.73
C ASN A 138 -2.15 16.64 -8.69
N ASP A 139 -1.98 16.08 -7.48
CA ASP A 139 -1.58 14.68 -7.27
C ASP A 139 -2.77 13.70 -7.40
N SER A 140 -4.02 14.16 -7.20
CA SER A 140 -5.24 13.32 -7.18
C SER A 140 -6.40 13.95 -7.97
N ASP A 141 -6.70 13.39 -9.14
CA ASP A 141 -7.86 13.81 -9.95
C ASP A 141 -9.19 13.61 -9.21
N LYS A 142 -9.27 12.64 -8.28
CA LYS A 142 -10.47 12.37 -7.46
C LYS A 142 -10.75 13.51 -6.47
N ASP A 143 -9.70 14.08 -5.87
CA ASP A 143 -9.82 15.11 -4.83
C ASP A 143 -9.77 16.53 -5.40
N TYR A 144 -9.40 16.66 -6.68
CA TYR A 144 -9.28 17.94 -7.37
C TYR A 144 -10.54 18.81 -7.23
N TRP A 145 -11.71 18.28 -7.58
CA TRP A 145 -12.95 19.06 -7.60
C TRP A 145 -13.39 19.52 -6.19
N PRO A 146 -13.47 18.62 -5.18
CA PRO A 146 -13.74 19.03 -3.80
C PRO A 146 -12.79 20.10 -3.26
N ILE A 147 -11.50 20.04 -3.61
CA ILE A 147 -10.53 21.06 -3.21
C ILE A 147 -10.87 22.41 -3.83
N MET A 148 -11.16 22.46 -5.14
CA MET A 148 -11.48 23.71 -5.82
C MET A 148 -12.77 24.34 -5.27
N GLU A 149 -13.79 23.55 -4.98
CA GLU A 149 -15.01 24.02 -4.31
C GLU A 149 -14.72 24.56 -2.91
N THR A 150 -13.91 23.85 -2.12
CA THR A 150 -13.56 24.28 -0.76
C THR A 150 -12.83 25.62 -0.75
N LEU A 151 -11.85 25.77 -1.63
CA LEU A 151 -11.10 27.02 -1.79
C LEU A 151 -12.01 28.17 -2.27
N THR A 152 -12.92 27.88 -3.19
CA THR A 152 -13.89 28.86 -3.69
C THR A 152 -14.88 29.30 -2.59
N ALA A 153 -15.43 28.35 -1.83
CA ALA A 153 -16.29 28.62 -0.69
C ALA A 153 -15.56 29.45 0.38
N TYR A 154 -14.29 29.13 0.66
CA TYR A 154 -13.47 29.91 1.57
C TYR A 154 -13.39 31.39 1.15
N VAL A 155 -13.15 31.66 -0.14
CA VAL A 155 -13.10 33.03 -0.66
C VAL A 155 -14.45 33.72 -0.50
N ARG A 156 -15.55 33.05 -0.85
CA ARG A 156 -16.90 33.62 -0.76
C ARG A 156 -17.26 34.05 0.67
N GLU A 157 -16.92 33.20 1.65
CA GLU A 157 -17.22 33.45 3.06
C GLU A 157 -16.33 34.54 3.68
N ARG A 158 -15.05 34.60 3.29
CA ARG A 158 -14.05 35.50 3.90
C ARG A 158 -13.88 36.83 3.17
N ALA A 159 -14.28 36.91 1.90
CA ALA A 159 -14.20 38.08 1.06
C ALA A 159 -15.50 38.32 0.28
N PRO A 160 -16.64 38.54 0.99
CA PRO A 160 -17.90 38.84 0.33
C PRO A 160 -17.79 40.12 -0.48
N TRP A 161 -18.32 40.09 -1.71
CA TRP A 161 -18.39 41.29 -2.55
C TRP A 161 -19.27 42.34 -1.87
N ARG A 162 -18.72 43.53 -1.62
CA ARG A 162 -19.48 44.70 -1.20
C ARG A 162 -19.66 45.60 -2.40
N GLU A 163 -20.91 45.88 -2.76
CA GLU A 163 -21.18 46.92 -3.75
C GLU A 163 -20.60 48.25 -3.24
N PRO A 164 -19.80 48.95 -4.07
CA PRO A 164 -19.36 50.29 -3.71
C PRO A 164 -20.60 51.17 -3.51
N PRO A 165 -20.60 52.09 -2.52
CA PRO A 165 -21.69 53.01 -2.35
C PRO A 165 -21.99 53.70 -3.67
N LEU A 166 -23.25 53.64 -4.11
CA LEU A 166 -23.74 54.45 -5.21
C LEU A 166 -23.54 55.91 -4.80
N GLU A 167 -22.51 56.57 -5.32
CA GLU A 167 -22.40 58.02 -5.20
C GLU A 167 -23.60 58.63 -5.92
N THR A 168 -24.61 59.02 -5.14
CA THR A 168 -25.74 59.82 -5.64
C THR A 168 -25.18 61.16 -6.12
N PRO A 169 -25.38 61.56 -7.40
CA PRO A 169 -24.79 62.78 -7.97
C PRO A 169 -25.29 64.13 -7.40
N GLU A 170 -25.94 64.17 -6.23
CA GLU A 170 -26.81 65.30 -5.84
C GLU A 170 -26.23 66.28 -4.80
N GLU A 171 -24.93 66.22 -4.48
CA GLU A 171 -24.32 67.19 -3.54
C GLU A 171 -22.96 67.75 -4.04
N ALA A 172 -22.81 67.93 -5.34
CA ALA A 172 -21.67 68.63 -5.95
C ALA A 172 -22.07 69.94 -6.68
N ALA A 173 -23.15 70.59 -6.25
CA ALA A 173 -23.57 71.89 -6.78
C ALA A 173 -23.68 72.92 -5.64
N GLY A 174 -22.54 73.54 -5.30
CA GLY A 174 -22.52 74.65 -4.35
C GLY A 174 -21.12 75.08 -3.94
N GLU A 175 -20.39 75.73 -4.85
CA GLU A 175 -19.61 76.96 -4.64
C GLU A 175 -18.51 77.09 -5.71
N GLU A 176 -18.77 77.97 -6.67
CA GLU A 176 -17.76 78.48 -7.59
C GLU A 176 -16.84 79.46 -6.85
N THR A 177 -15.54 79.15 -6.77
CA THR A 177 -14.48 80.15 -6.56
C THR A 177 -13.19 79.72 -7.29
N THR A 178 -13.02 80.26 -8.50
CA THR A 178 -11.77 80.66 -9.20
C THR A 178 -10.45 79.87 -8.99
N THR A 179 -10.08 79.07 -10.01
CA THR A 179 -8.77 78.99 -10.76
C THR A 179 -7.42 78.73 -10.01
N PRO A 180 -6.39 78.05 -10.59
CA PRO A 180 -6.30 76.86 -11.45
C PRO A 180 -5.27 75.78 -10.98
N ALA A 181 -5.33 74.60 -11.61
CA ALA A 181 -4.23 73.64 -11.79
C ALA A 181 -3.54 73.03 -10.55
N ALA A 182 -4.15 71.97 -9.99
CA ALA A 182 -3.45 70.98 -9.21
C ALA A 182 -3.77 69.58 -9.77
N SER A 183 -2.70 68.89 -10.18
CA SER A 183 -2.45 67.45 -10.40
C SER A 183 -3.63 66.48 -10.62
N PRO A 184 -3.51 65.50 -11.54
CA PRO A 184 -4.52 64.46 -11.70
C PRO A 184 -4.65 63.66 -10.39
N THR A 185 -5.83 63.73 -9.77
CA THR A 185 -6.25 62.88 -8.66
C THR A 185 -6.00 61.42 -9.05
N PRO A 186 -5.18 60.65 -8.30
CA PRO A 186 -5.01 59.24 -8.58
C PRO A 186 -6.35 58.53 -8.35
N ALA A 187 -6.78 57.76 -9.35
CA ALA A 187 -7.99 56.95 -9.28
C ALA A 187 -8.03 56.11 -7.99
N PRO A 188 -9.22 55.83 -7.41
CA PRO A 188 -9.33 55.03 -6.20
C PRO A 188 -8.66 53.67 -6.42
N VAL A 189 -7.55 53.42 -5.74
CA VAL A 189 -6.86 52.14 -5.80
C VAL A 189 -7.74 51.14 -5.07
N ALA A 190 -8.31 50.18 -5.81
CA ALA A 190 -9.13 49.11 -5.24
C ALA A 190 -8.39 48.45 -4.07
N PRO A 191 -9.07 48.18 -2.93
CA PRO A 191 -8.42 47.60 -1.77
C PRO A 191 -7.82 46.24 -2.14
N LYS A 192 -6.54 46.03 -1.80
CA LYS A 192 -5.86 44.76 -2.06
C LYS A 192 -6.53 43.65 -1.23
N PRO A 193 -6.81 42.47 -1.82
CA PRO A 193 -7.35 41.34 -1.08
C PRO A 193 -6.37 40.87 0.00
N ALA A 194 -6.91 40.22 1.03
CA ALA A 194 -6.09 39.59 2.06
C ALA A 194 -5.14 38.55 1.45
N THR A 195 -3.98 38.34 2.08
CA THR A 195 -2.90 37.49 1.53
C THR A 195 -3.36 36.07 1.22
N ASP A 196 -4.20 35.50 2.08
CA ASP A 196 -4.79 34.17 1.89
C ASP A 196 -5.79 34.12 0.75
N ILE A 197 -6.65 35.14 0.63
CA ILE A 197 -7.57 35.28 -0.50
C ILE A 197 -6.79 35.41 -1.80
N GLN A 198 -5.77 36.25 -1.86
CA GLN A 198 -4.92 36.40 -3.03
C GLN A 198 -4.21 35.09 -3.38
N ALA A 199 -3.74 34.33 -2.39
CA ALA A 199 -3.12 33.03 -2.60
C ALA A 199 -4.12 32.03 -3.21
N ILE A 200 -5.34 31.97 -2.68
CA ILE A 200 -6.40 31.11 -3.22
C ILE A 200 -6.76 31.52 -4.65
N LEU A 201 -6.95 32.82 -4.92
CA LEU A 201 -7.21 33.31 -6.27
C LEU A 201 -6.07 32.98 -7.24
N THR A 202 -4.82 32.98 -6.75
CA THR A 202 -3.65 32.56 -7.53
C THR A 202 -3.71 31.07 -7.87
N VAL A 203 -4.06 30.21 -6.90
CA VAL A 203 -4.26 28.76 -7.12
C VAL A 203 -5.38 28.52 -8.13
N LEU A 204 -6.55 29.16 -7.94
CA LEU A 204 -7.71 29.04 -8.83
C LEU A 204 -7.42 29.56 -10.24
N GLY A 205 -6.51 30.54 -10.37
CA GLY A 205 -6.02 31.04 -11.66
C GLY A 205 -5.07 30.08 -12.38
N ARG A 206 -4.39 29.18 -11.66
CA ARG A 206 -3.47 28.17 -12.22
C ARG A 206 -4.10 26.78 -12.35
N ARG A 207 -5.41 26.66 -12.11
CA ARG A 207 -6.12 25.38 -12.08
C ARG A 207 -5.99 24.62 -13.42
N LYS A 208 -5.90 23.30 -13.35
CA LYS A 208 -5.63 22.41 -14.49
C LYS A 208 -6.83 22.28 -15.44
N TYR A 209 -8.03 22.26 -14.89
CA TYR A 209 -9.27 22.08 -15.64
C TYR A 209 -10.12 23.36 -15.61
N HIS A 210 -10.78 23.63 -16.73
CA HIS A 210 -11.70 24.75 -16.88
C HIS A 210 -13.05 24.25 -17.37
N TYR A 211 -14.12 24.96 -16.99
CA TYR A 211 -15.46 24.69 -17.48
C TYR A 211 -15.50 24.62 -19.01
N GLY A 212 -16.00 23.51 -19.55
CA GLY A 212 -16.03 23.24 -21.00
C GLY A 212 -14.76 22.60 -21.58
N GLN A 213 -13.70 22.43 -20.78
CA GLN A 213 -12.48 21.68 -21.11
C GLN A 213 -12.11 20.72 -19.97
N GLY A 214 -12.91 19.66 -19.81
CA GLY A 214 -12.67 18.59 -18.83
C GLY A 214 -13.54 18.63 -17.58
N GLU A 215 -14.23 19.75 -17.30
CA GLU A 215 -15.15 19.90 -16.16
C GLU A 215 -16.59 20.15 -16.60
N ALA A 216 -17.53 19.48 -15.92
CA ALA A 216 -18.98 19.61 -16.17
C ALA A 216 -19.62 20.82 -15.48
N MET A 217 -18.98 21.39 -14.44
CA MET A 217 -19.59 22.39 -13.57
C MET A 217 -18.69 23.62 -13.42
N ARG A 218 -19.31 24.80 -13.27
CA ARG A 218 -18.57 26.07 -13.05
C ARG A 218 -18.27 26.21 -11.56
N LEU A 219 -17.08 26.71 -11.24
CA LEU A 219 -16.79 27.22 -9.91
C LEU A 219 -17.66 28.46 -9.66
N ASP A 220 -18.36 28.46 -8.55
CA ASP A 220 -19.26 29.52 -8.13
C ASP A 220 -18.45 30.50 -7.25
N LEU A 221 -17.77 31.47 -7.88
CA LEU A 221 -16.89 32.41 -7.18
C LEU A 221 -17.65 33.68 -6.78
#